data_AF-A0A0U4YIJ3-F1
#
_entry.id   AF-A0A0U4YIJ3-F1
#
_cell.length_a   1.000
_cell.length_b   1.000
_cell.length_c   1.000
_cell.angle_alpha   90.00
_cell.angle_beta   90.00
_cell.angle_gamma   90.00
#
_symmetry.space_group_name_H-M   'P 1'
#
loop_
_entity.id
_entity.type
_entity.pdbx_description
1 polymer ?
#
loop_
_entity_poly.entity_id
_entity_poly.type
_entity_poly.pdbx_seq_one_letter_code
_entity_poly.pdbx_strand_id
1 'polypeptide(L)'
;MLGLNPDAREKTAYDYVTDTNLRGMVEGAAGSSVLIDKVTGSSVMGALTDLLQLVTNYTGVRDQARLIFRIVFKDGSYVSVIVDLAQANGKSEPGSERTAAGQTIPKQASELSGTWTNYGGDNLAPMVALIQRFGGTVSFSGSGGTGGTITRIVCVTQTCTVERSAY
;
A
#
# COMPACT_ATOMS: atom_id res chain seq x y z
N MET A 1 -6.10 -14.41 4.62
CA MET A 1 -5.38 -13.63 5.65
C MET A 1 -3.92 -14.04 5.63
N LEU A 2 -2.99 -13.08 5.63
CA LEU A 2 -1.55 -13.29 5.38
C LEU A 2 -0.77 -14.05 6.48
N GLY A 3 -1.41 -14.50 7.56
CA GLY A 3 -0.72 -15.23 8.64
C GLY A 3 0.31 -14.42 9.43
N LEU A 4 0.28 -13.08 9.31
CA LEU A 4 1.20 -12.17 10.01
C LEU A 4 0.97 -12.19 11.53
N ASN A 5 2.01 -11.82 12.29
CA ASN A 5 1.92 -11.66 13.73
C ASN A 5 0.83 -10.62 14.10
N PRO A 6 0.25 -10.68 15.33
CA PRO A 6 -0.80 -9.76 15.76
C PRO A 6 -0.44 -8.28 15.53
N ASP A 7 0.79 -7.90 15.84
CA ASP A 7 1.24 -6.51 15.74
C ASP A 7 1.25 -5.98 14.30
N ALA A 8 1.65 -6.78 13.31
CA ALA A 8 1.62 -6.38 11.89
C ALA A 8 0.21 -6.36 11.30
N ARG A 9 -0.75 -7.08 11.88
CA ARG A 9 -2.15 -7.07 11.43
C ARG A 9 -2.87 -5.77 11.81
N GLU A 10 -2.40 -5.09 12.84
CA GLU A 10 -2.92 -3.80 13.29
C GLU A 10 -2.28 -2.61 12.55
N LYS A 11 -1.33 -2.85 11.65
CA LYS A 11 -0.63 -1.82 10.88
C LYS A 11 -1.44 -1.36 9.67
N THR A 12 -1.04 -0.20 9.14
CA THR A 12 -1.64 0.49 7.99
C THR A 12 -0.68 0.53 6.81
N ALA A 13 -1.14 0.96 5.63
CA ALA A 13 -0.27 1.22 4.50
C ALA A 13 0.75 2.35 4.80
N TYR A 14 0.45 3.26 5.73
CA TYR A 14 1.40 4.28 6.19
C TYR A 14 2.59 3.66 6.96
N ASP A 15 2.30 2.67 7.81
CA ASP A 15 3.35 1.90 8.48
C ASP A 15 4.15 1.09 7.47
N TYR A 16 3.49 0.47 6.49
CA TYR A 16 4.13 -0.32 5.43
C TYR A 16 5.17 0.48 4.65
N VAL A 17 4.85 1.74 4.33
CA VAL A 17 5.78 2.65 3.63
C VAL A 17 7.01 2.95 4.47
N THR A 18 6.85 3.04 5.79
CA THR A 18 7.88 3.61 6.67
C THR A 18 8.66 2.57 7.47
N ASP A 19 8.21 1.31 7.49
CA ASP A 19 8.83 0.19 8.17
C ASP A 19 9.24 -0.89 7.16
N THR A 20 10.55 -0.96 6.89
CA THR A 20 11.13 -1.94 5.99
C THR A 20 10.94 -3.39 6.48
N ASN A 21 10.87 -3.62 7.80
CA ASN A 21 10.64 -4.96 8.34
C ASN A 21 9.20 -5.39 8.07
N LEU A 22 8.22 -4.51 8.34
CA LEU A 22 6.82 -4.77 8.04
C LEU A 22 6.62 -5.07 6.54
N ARG A 23 7.25 -4.26 5.67
CA ARG A 23 7.23 -4.49 4.23
C ARG A 23 7.77 -5.86 3.87
N GLY A 24 8.95 -6.24 4.37
CA GLY A 24 9.54 -7.55 4.11
C GLY A 24 8.66 -8.71 4.58
N MET A 25 8.00 -8.58 5.74
CA MET A 25 7.06 -9.60 6.23
C MET A 25 5.83 -9.75 5.33
N VAL A 26 5.23 -8.64 4.89
CA VAL A 26 4.05 -8.65 4.01
C VAL A 26 4.41 -9.18 2.63
N GLU A 27 5.55 -8.77 2.06
CA GLU A 27 6.05 -9.25 0.77
C GLU A 27 6.37 -10.75 0.81
N GLY A 28 7.07 -11.21 1.85
CA GLY A 28 7.36 -12.63 2.05
C GLY A 28 6.10 -13.46 2.26
N ALA A 29 5.12 -12.95 3.02
CA ALA A 29 3.85 -13.63 3.21
C ALA A 29 3.04 -13.71 1.90
N ALA A 30 2.96 -12.61 1.13
CA ALA A 30 2.24 -12.57 -0.13
C ALA A 30 2.87 -13.49 -1.20
N GLY A 31 4.21 -13.65 -1.19
CA GLY A 31 4.92 -14.57 -2.06
C GLY A 31 4.87 -16.04 -1.66
N SER A 32 4.37 -16.37 -0.46
CA SER A 32 4.31 -17.75 0.03
C SER A 32 3.40 -18.63 -0.84
N SER A 33 3.92 -19.76 -1.31
CA SER A 33 3.18 -20.75 -2.10
C SER A 33 1.88 -21.20 -1.43
N VAL A 34 1.89 -21.37 -0.10
CA VAL A 34 0.70 -21.73 0.70
C VAL A 34 -0.39 -20.67 0.58
N LEU A 35 -0.02 -19.39 0.54
CA LEU A 35 -0.96 -18.28 0.42
C LEU A 35 -1.46 -18.13 -1.01
N ILE A 36 -0.57 -18.29 -1.99
CA ILE A 36 -0.92 -18.30 -3.41
C ILE A 36 -1.95 -19.41 -3.66
N ASP A 37 -1.64 -20.65 -3.27
CA ASP A 37 -2.53 -21.80 -3.44
C ASP A 37 -3.89 -21.60 -2.77
N LYS A 38 -3.90 -20.99 -1.57
CA LYS A 38 -5.13 -20.70 -0.83
C LYS A 38 -6.01 -19.64 -1.52
N VAL A 39 -5.41 -18.67 -2.21
CA VAL A 39 -6.12 -17.53 -2.81
C VAL A 39 -6.52 -17.82 -4.26
N THR A 40 -5.65 -18.45 -5.04
CA THR A 40 -5.91 -18.76 -6.46
C THR A 40 -6.57 -20.12 -6.65
N GLY A 41 -6.46 -21.02 -5.67
CA GLY A 41 -6.77 -22.44 -5.84
C GLY A 41 -5.63 -23.18 -6.56
N SER A 42 -5.44 -24.45 -6.21
CA SER A 42 -4.38 -25.31 -6.75
C SER A 42 -4.50 -25.54 -8.27
N SER A 43 -5.70 -25.49 -8.82
CA SER A 43 -5.97 -25.66 -10.25
C SER A 43 -5.46 -24.50 -11.11
N VAL A 44 -5.48 -23.27 -10.59
CA VAL A 44 -5.00 -22.09 -11.31
C VAL A 44 -3.47 -22.09 -11.38
N MET A 45 -2.81 -22.53 -10.32
CA MET A 45 -1.35 -22.66 -10.29
C MET A 45 -0.86 -23.69 -11.31
N GLY A 46 -1.51 -24.86 -11.38
CA GLY A 46 -1.23 -25.88 -12.39
C GLY A 46 -1.43 -25.35 -13.82
N ALA A 47 -2.55 -24.67 -14.08
CA ALA A 47 -2.83 -24.09 -15.40
C ALA A 47 -1.81 -23.01 -15.81
N LEU A 48 -1.37 -22.17 -14.86
CA LEU A 48 -0.34 -21.16 -15.10
C LEU A 48 1.04 -21.78 -15.35
N THR A 49 1.41 -22.84 -14.60
CA THR A 49 2.67 -23.55 -14.85
C THR A 49 2.66 -24.26 -16.20
N ASP A 50 1.55 -24.89 -16.57
CA ASP A 50 1.41 -25.57 -17.86
C ASP A 50 1.47 -24.58 -19.02
N LEU A 51 0.81 -23.42 -18.88
CA LEU A 51 0.86 -22.33 -19.86
C LEU A 51 2.28 -21.75 -19.97
N LEU A 52 2.96 -21.52 -18.85
CA LEU A 52 4.34 -21.05 -18.85
C LEU A 52 5.29 -22.03 -19.54
N GLN A 53 5.17 -23.33 -19.26
CA GLN A 53 5.97 -24.37 -19.90
C GLN A 53 5.69 -24.46 -21.40
N LEU A 54 4.42 -24.37 -21.81
CA LEU A 54 4.04 -24.39 -23.22
C LEU A 54 4.61 -23.18 -23.97
N VAL A 55 4.47 -21.97 -23.42
CA VAL A 55 4.95 -20.73 -24.02
C VAL A 55 6.48 -20.70 -24.09
N THR A 56 7.18 -21.06 -23.00
CA THR A 56 8.66 -21.09 -22.98
C THR A 56 9.22 -22.10 -23.97
N ASN A 57 8.63 -23.29 -24.09
CA ASN A 57 9.08 -24.32 -25.03
C ASN A 57 8.83 -23.91 -26.50
N TYR A 58 7.75 -23.20 -26.80
CA TYR A 58 7.37 -22.89 -28.17
C TYR A 58 7.92 -21.56 -28.69
N THR A 59 8.09 -20.57 -27.82
CA THR A 59 8.47 -19.20 -28.21
C THR A 59 9.86 -18.78 -27.73
N GLY A 60 10.47 -19.53 -26.80
CA GLY A 60 11.69 -19.13 -26.11
C GLY A 60 11.52 -17.93 -25.17
N VAL A 61 10.32 -17.36 -25.08
CA VAL A 61 10.02 -16.21 -24.23
C VAL A 61 9.86 -16.70 -22.80
N ARG A 62 10.82 -16.35 -21.93
CA ARG A 62 10.68 -16.44 -20.47
C ARG A 62 9.83 -15.26 -19.99
N ASP A 63 8.57 -15.19 -20.40
CA ASP A 63 7.69 -14.19 -19.82
C ASP A 63 7.35 -14.64 -18.40
N GLN A 64 7.68 -13.82 -17.41
CA GLN A 64 7.42 -14.14 -16.01
C GLN A 64 5.92 -13.98 -15.77
N ALA A 65 5.20 -15.08 -15.56
CA ALA A 65 3.82 -14.96 -15.07
C ALA A 65 3.87 -14.34 -13.67
N ARG A 66 3.19 -13.19 -13.54
CA ARG A 66 3.13 -12.42 -12.31
C ARG A 66 1.70 -12.37 -11.81
N LEU A 67 1.51 -12.64 -10.53
CA LEU A 67 0.26 -12.36 -9.84
C LEU A 67 0.37 -10.99 -9.17
N ILE A 68 -0.72 -10.23 -9.13
CA ILE A 68 -0.80 -8.98 -8.37
C ILE A 68 -1.83 -9.16 -7.27
N PHE A 69 -1.38 -9.18 -6.03
CA PHE A 69 -2.26 -9.24 -4.87
C PHE A 69 -2.45 -7.85 -4.28
N ARG A 70 -3.70 -7.43 -4.11
CA ARG A 70 -4.04 -6.26 -3.30
C ARG A 70 -4.09 -6.68 -1.82
N ILE A 71 -3.17 -6.16 -1.03
CA ILE A 71 -3.13 -6.34 0.41
C ILE A 71 -3.88 -5.19 1.06
N VAL A 72 -5.02 -5.50 1.70
CA VAL A 72 -5.86 -4.53 2.40
C VAL A 72 -5.56 -4.61 3.90
N PHE A 73 -5.21 -3.47 4.50
CA PHE A 73 -4.94 -3.31 5.93
C PHE A 73 -6.24 -3.05 6.71
N LYS A 74 -6.15 -3.09 8.04
CA LYS A 74 -7.32 -2.98 8.94
C LYS A 74 -8.08 -1.66 8.81
N ASP A 75 -7.37 -0.56 8.53
CA ASP A 75 -7.95 0.76 8.32
C ASP A 75 -8.54 0.94 6.90
N GLY A 76 -8.49 -0.09 6.06
CA GLY A 76 -8.96 -0.06 4.67
C GLY A 76 -7.93 0.47 3.68
N SER A 77 -6.80 1.03 4.14
CA SER A 77 -5.67 1.37 3.27
C SER A 77 -5.10 0.10 2.63
N TYR A 78 -4.42 0.23 1.49
CA TYR A 78 -3.95 -0.94 0.75
C TYR A 78 -2.66 -0.69 -0.02
N VAL A 79 -2.00 -1.79 -0.36
CA VAL A 79 -0.83 -1.84 -1.24
C VAL A 79 -0.96 -3.02 -2.19
N SER A 80 -0.43 -2.92 -3.40
CA SER A 80 -0.33 -4.05 -4.32
C SER A 80 1.03 -4.72 -4.20
N VAL A 81 1.06 -6.04 -4.20
CA VAL A 81 2.29 -6.85 -4.21
C VAL A 81 2.30 -7.71 -5.46
N ILE A 82 3.36 -7.56 -6.25
CA ILE A 82 3.65 -8.37 -7.41
C ILE A 82 4.36 -9.63 -6.93
N VAL A 83 3.83 -10.78 -7.30
CA VAL A 83 4.40 -12.09 -6.95
C VAL A 83 4.89 -12.76 -8.22
N ASP A 84 6.19 -13.07 -8.23
CA ASP A 84 6.80 -13.89 -9.27
C ASP A 84 6.58 -15.37 -8.94
N LEU A 85 5.84 -16.06 -9.81
CA LEU A 85 5.51 -17.47 -9.64
C LEU A 85 6.72 -18.40 -9.77
N ALA A 86 7.78 -17.98 -10.47
CA ALA A 86 8.99 -18.79 -10.64
C ALA A 86 9.90 -18.76 -9.40
N GLN A 87 9.82 -17.72 -8.58
CA GLN A 87 10.68 -17.54 -7.41
C GLN A 87 9.94 -17.50 -6.07
N ALA A 88 8.60 -17.60 -6.07
CA ALA A 88 7.74 -17.47 -4.89
C ALA A 88 8.12 -16.26 -4.02
N ASN A 89 8.40 -15.13 -4.69
CA ASN A 89 8.85 -13.90 -4.06
C ASN A 89 7.85 -12.78 -4.37
N GLY A 90 7.33 -12.14 -3.34
CA GLY A 90 6.54 -10.92 -3.44
C GLY A 90 7.41 -9.67 -3.43
N LYS A 91 7.01 -8.63 -4.16
CA LYS A 91 7.59 -7.29 -4.12
C LYS A 91 6.50 -6.23 -4.22
N SER A 92 6.57 -5.13 -3.48
CA SER A 92 5.61 -4.04 -3.64
C SER A 92 5.57 -3.59 -5.10
N GLU A 93 4.37 -3.39 -5.62
CA GLU A 93 4.18 -2.61 -6.84
C GLU A 93 4.53 -1.14 -6.53
N PRO A 94 5.49 -0.53 -7.24
CA PRO A 94 5.87 0.86 -7.00
C PRO A 94 4.67 1.80 -7.14
N GLY A 95 4.49 2.68 -6.15
CA GLY A 95 3.41 3.67 -6.13
C GLY A 95 2.00 3.10 -5.96
N SER A 96 1.83 1.89 -5.45
CA SER A 96 0.52 1.23 -5.24
C SER A 96 -0.11 1.50 -3.87
N GLU A 97 0.57 2.20 -2.99
CA GLU A 97 0.15 2.51 -1.64
C GLU A 97 -0.95 3.56 -1.67
N ARG A 98 -2.07 3.21 -1.06
CA ARG A 98 -3.30 3.98 -1.14
C ARG A 98 -3.96 4.08 0.23
N THR A 99 -4.56 5.24 0.50
CA THR A 99 -5.47 5.42 1.64
C THR A 99 -6.73 4.58 1.46
N ALA A 100 -7.57 4.51 2.49
CA ALA A 100 -8.85 3.79 2.39
C ALA A 100 -9.75 4.35 1.28
N ALA A 101 -9.69 5.66 1.02
CA ALA A 101 -10.39 6.29 -0.09
C ALA A 101 -9.64 6.23 -1.44
N GLY A 102 -8.52 5.50 -1.53
CA GLY A 102 -7.80 5.31 -2.78
C GLY A 102 -6.87 6.45 -3.18
N GLN A 103 -6.46 7.32 -2.26
CA GLN A 103 -5.51 8.39 -2.55
C GLN A 103 -4.08 7.90 -2.40
N THR A 104 -3.14 8.38 -3.21
CA THR A 104 -1.73 7.99 -3.11
C THR A 104 -1.14 8.35 -1.75
N ILE A 105 -0.45 7.39 -1.12
CA ILE A 105 0.37 7.63 0.07
C ILE A 105 1.81 7.89 -0.40
N PRO A 106 2.40 9.06 -0.10
CA PRO A 106 3.80 9.34 -0.43
C PRO A 106 4.75 8.31 0.20
N LYS A 107 5.85 7.99 -0.47
CA LYS A 107 6.89 7.11 0.08
C LYS A 107 8.14 7.81 0.57
N GLN A 108 8.30 9.07 0.18
CA GLN A 108 9.51 9.84 0.42
C GLN A 108 9.21 11.33 0.35
N ALA A 109 10.15 12.15 0.85
CA ALA A 109 10.00 13.59 0.95
C ALA A 109 9.80 14.30 -0.40
N SER A 110 10.35 13.76 -1.50
CA SER A 110 10.17 14.28 -2.85
C SER A 110 8.75 14.08 -3.40
N GLU A 111 7.95 13.20 -2.79
CA GLU A 111 6.57 12.92 -3.17
C GLU A 111 5.56 13.74 -2.34
N LEU A 112 6.04 14.61 -1.45
CA LEU A 112 5.20 15.52 -0.65
C LEU A 112 4.75 16.75 -1.45
N SER A 113 4.00 16.49 -2.52
CA SER A 113 3.35 17.50 -3.34
C SER A 113 2.03 16.94 -3.85
N GLY A 114 0.92 17.56 -3.46
CA GLY A 114 -0.39 17.01 -3.78
C GLY A 114 -1.52 17.58 -2.93
N THR A 115 -2.72 17.08 -3.18
CA THR A 115 -3.91 17.37 -2.38
C THR A 115 -4.54 16.06 -1.96
N TRP A 116 -4.88 15.96 -0.67
CA TRP A 116 -5.63 14.85 -0.11
C TRP A 116 -6.90 15.38 0.52
N THR A 117 -8.02 14.70 0.29
CA THR A 117 -9.34 15.04 0.84
C THR A 117 -9.91 13.85 1.57
N ASN A 118 -10.68 14.09 2.63
CA ASN A 118 -11.27 12.97 3.37
C ASN A 118 -12.41 12.27 2.63
N TYR A 119 -12.88 12.80 1.48
CA TYR A 119 -14.04 12.29 0.75
C TYR A 119 -15.27 12.02 1.64
N GLY A 120 -15.43 12.76 2.74
CA GLY A 120 -16.51 12.58 3.70
C GLY A 120 -16.34 11.45 4.73
N GLY A 121 -15.18 10.78 4.82
CA GLY A 121 -14.98 9.72 5.82
C GLY A 121 -13.57 9.11 5.96
N ASP A 122 -12.64 9.35 5.05
CA ASP A 122 -11.24 8.90 5.16
C ASP A 122 -10.53 9.59 6.32
N ASN A 123 -9.76 8.82 7.08
CA ASN A 123 -8.97 9.37 8.18
C ASN A 123 -7.62 9.86 7.65
N LEU A 124 -7.49 11.18 7.50
CA LEU A 124 -6.25 11.81 7.02
C LEU A 124 -5.23 12.11 8.14
N ALA A 125 -5.52 11.81 9.40
CA ALA A 125 -4.55 12.04 10.49
C ALA A 125 -3.23 11.26 10.31
N PRO A 126 -3.24 9.98 9.88
CA PRO A 126 -2.01 9.27 9.55
C PRO A 126 -1.21 9.91 8.39
N MET A 127 -1.89 10.52 7.42
CA MET A 127 -1.23 11.25 6.32
C MET A 127 -0.45 12.46 6.84
N VAL A 128 -1.02 13.23 7.78
CA VAL A 128 -0.30 14.35 8.43
C VAL A 128 0.93 13.86 9.18
N ALA A 129 0.80 12.77 9.95
CA ALA A 129 1.92 12.20 10.69
C ALA A 129 3.04 11.71 9.73
N LEU A 130 2.67 11.11 8.61
CA LEU A 130 3.61 10.69 7.56
C LEU A 130 4.35 11.89 6.94
N ILE A 131 3.62 12.94 6.58
CA ILE A 131 4.20 14.19 6.05
C ILE A 131 5.28 14.73 7.00
N GLN A 132 4.95 14.85 8.29
CA GLN A 132 5.89 15.34 9.31
C GLN A 132 7.11 14.41 9.44
N ARG A 133 6.90 13.09 9.40
CA ARG A 133 7.98 12.09 9.45
C ARG A 133 8.96 12.21 8.28
N PHE A 134 8.48 12.61 7.10
CA PHE A 134 9.30 12.87 5.93
C PHE A 134 9.90 14.29 5.90
N GLY A 135 9.75 15.08 6.97
CA GLY A 135 10.31 16.43 7.07
C GLY A 135 9.41 17.53 6.47
N GLY A 136 8.18 17.20 6.09
CA GLY A 136 7.21 18.19 5.63
C GLY A 136 6.76 19.11 6.76
N THR A 137 6.67 20.41 6.47
CA THR A 137 6.13 21.40 7.40
C THR A 137 4.62 21.41 7.30
N VAL A 138 3.92 21.31 8.43
CA VAL A 138 2.45 21.29 8.47
C VAL A 138 1.93 22.51 9.22
N SER A 139 1.11 23.31 8.55
CA SER A 139 0.35 24.41 9.13
C SER A 139 -1.15 24.08 9.08
N PHE A 140 -1.85 24.26 10.19
CA PHE A 140 -3.30 24.08 10.25
C PHE A 140 -4.00 25.39 9.90
N SER A 141 -4.93 25.35 8.95
CA SER A 141 -5.77 26.48 8.57
C SER A 141 -7.19 26.26 9.06
N GLY A 142 -7.76 27.27 9.74
CA GLY A 142 -9.13 27.29 10.20
C GLY A 142 -9.26 27.55 11.71
N SER A 143 -10.46 27.97 12.12
CA SER A 143 -10.84 28.24 13.51
C SER A 143 -11.22 26.99 14.32
N GLY A 144 -11.20 25.81 13.69
CA GLY A 144 -11.41 24.54 14.38
C GLY A 144 -10.25 24.29 15.33
N GLY A 145 -10.53 24.23 16.63
CA GLY A 145 -9.55 23.93 17.67
C GLY A 145 -8.82 22.59 17.44
N THR A 146 -7.95 22.22 18.37
CA THR A 146 -7.01 21.10 18.25
C THR A 146 -7.66 19.72 17.96
N GLY A 147 -8.98 19.57 18.02
CA GLY A 147 -9.70 18.31 17.83
C GLY A 147 -10.86 18.35 16.83
N GLY A 148 -10.60 18.61 15.54
CA GLY A 148 -11.59 18.47 14.45
C GLY A 148 -11.14 17.47 13.36
N THR A 149 -12.08 16.93 12.58
CA THR A 149 -11.76 16.02 11.47
C THR A 149 -11.01 16.76 10.37
N ILE A 150 -9.89 16.18 9.92
CA ILE A 150 -9.13 16.71 8.79
C ILE A 150 -9.93 16.46 7.52
N THR A 151 -10.33 17.53 6.83
CA THR A 151 -11.12 17.45 5.60
C THR A 151 -10.24 17.52 4.37
N ARG A 152 -9.12 18.25 4.45
CA ARG A 152 -8.23 18.45 3.33
C ARG A 152 -6.79 18.73 3.78
N ILE A 153 -5.83 18.26 2.98
CA ILE A 153 -4.41 18.55 3.09
C ILE A 153 -3.94 19.01 1.72
N VAL A 154 -3.25 20.13 1.63
CA VAL A 154 -2.64 20.64 0.39
C VAL A 154 -1.16 20.87 0.64
N CYS A 155 -0.29 20.17 -0.09
CA CYS A 155 1.15 20.32 0.01
C CYS A 155 1.74 20.89 -1.28
N VAL A 156 2.59 21.90 -1.13
CA VAL A 156 3.44 22.45 -2.19
C VAL A 156 4.87 22.43 -1.67
N THR A 157 5.76 21.71 -2.35
CA THR A 157 7.19 21.63 -2.00
C THR A 157 7.43 21.39 -0.50
N GLN A 158 6.87 20.30 0.05
CA GLN A 158 6.98 19.89 1.46
C GLN A 158 6.33 20.84 2.48
N THR A 159 5.72 21.94 2.05
CA THR A 159 4.94 22.82 2.93
C THR A 159 3.45 22.51 2.73
N CYS A 160 2.80 22.08 3.81
CA CYS A 160 1.47 21.52 3.79
C CYS A 160 0.51 22.35 4.64
N THR A 161 -0.63 22.72 4.06
CA THR A 161 -1.74 23.34 4.76
C THR A 161 -2.82 22.28 5.02
N VAL A 162 -3.31 22.22 6.25
CA VAL A 162 -4.31 21.23 6.69
C VAL A 162 -5.58 21.96 7.12
N GLU A 163 -6.68 21.66 6.43
CA GLU A 163 -8.01 22.16 6.75
C GLU A 163 -8.74 21.15 7.65
N ARG A 164 -9.50 21.67 8.62
CA ARG A 164 -10.34 20.88 9.53
C ARG A 164 -11.76 21.42 9.51
N SER A 165 -12.73 20.51 9.63
CA SER A 165 -14.09 20.88 10.01
C SER A 165 -14.20 20.91 11.54
N ALA A 166 -14.86 21.94 12.09
CA ALA A 166 -15.31 21.92 13.47
C ALA A 166 -16.39 20.83 13.65
N TYR A 167 -16.44 20.23 14.83
CA TYR A 167 -17.55 19.37 15.24
C TYR A 167 -18.81 20.20 15.49
#